data_AF-A0A1M7LT51-F1
#
_entry.id   AF-A0A1M7LT51-F1
#
_cell.length_a   1.000
_cell.length_b   1.000
_cell.length_c   1.000
_cell.angle_alpha   90.00
_cell.angle_beta   90.00
_cell.angle_gamma   90.00
#
_symmetry.space_group_name_H-M   'P 1'
#
loop_
_entity.id
_entity.type
_entity.pdbx_description
1 polymer ?
#
loop_
_entity_poly.entity_id
_entity_poly.type
_entity_poly.pdbx_seq_one_letter_code
_entity_poly.pdbx_strand_id
1 'polypeptide(L)'
;MYGDVYFPIQIVLFLNEPDEDFTGGEFVLTQQTPRAQSKAIVLKPKKGDILMFTTNFRPVKGTKGYYRVNMKHGVSEIHSGERHTLGIIFHDALN
;
A
#
# COMPACT_ATOMS: atom_id res chain seq x y z
N MET A 1 -12.61 -3.69 15.29
CA MET A 1 -11.79 -4.79 14.72
C MET A 1 -12.26 -6.07 15.37
N TYR A 2 -13.17 -6.82 14.75
CA TYR A 2 -13.60 -8.12 15.27
C TYR A 2 -13.67 -9.11 14.12
N GLY A 3 -13.08 -10.29 14.33
CA GLY A 3 -12.78 -11.33 13.35
C GLY A 3 -11.36 -11.86 13.55
N ASP A 4 -11.21 -13.11 14.00
CA ASP A 4 -9.91 -13.74 14.33
C ASP A 4 -9.00 -13.93 13.10
N VAL A 5 -9.56 -13.85 11.89
CA VAL A 5 -8.83 -13.95 10.62
C VAL A 5 -9.32 -12.87 9.66
N TYR A 6 -9.03 -11.61 9.95
CA TYR A 6 -9.13 -10.56 8.94
C TYR A 6 -7.74 -10.32 8.34
N PHE A 7 -7.62 -10.47 7.01
CA PHE A 7 -6.44 -10.06 6.28
C PHE A 7 -6.81 -8.77 5.55
N PRO A 8 -6.47 -7.60 6.09
CA PRO A 8 -7.00 -6.37 5.53
C PRO A 8 -6.20 -6.07 4.25
N ILE A 9 -6.81 -6.34 3.11
CA ILE A 9 -6.25 -6.04 1.78
C ILE A 9 -6.94 -4.79 1.25
N GLN A 10 -6.14 -3.94 0.62
CA GLN A 10 -6.63 -2.92 -0.27
C GLN A 10 -6.09 -3.18 -1.67
N ILE A 11 -6.90 -2.82 -2.65
CA ILE A 11 -6.54 -2.84 -4.05
C ILE A 11 -6.61 -1.42 -4.57
N VAL A 12 -5.62 -1.02 -5.36
CA VAL A 12 -5.62 0.26 -6.06
C VAL A 12 -5.35 -0.01 -7.54
N LEU A 13 -6.26 0.43 -8.40
CA LEU A 13 -6.10 0.46 -9.85
C LEU A 13 -5.65 1.86 -10.27
N PHE A 14 -4.62 1.93 -11.11
CA PHE A 14 -4.00 3.17 -11.55
C PHE A 14 -4.62 3.61 -12.89
N LEU A 15 -5.18 4.81 -12.93
CA LEU A 15 -5.98 5.30 -14.07
C LEU A 15 -5.23 6.29 -14.98
N ASN A 16 -4.07 6.77 -14.52
CA ASN A 16 -3.21 7.72 -15.24
C ASN A 16 -1.83 7.12 -15.52
N GLU A 17 -1.18 7.61 -16.58
CA GLU A 17 0.18 7.22 -16.93
C GLU A 17 1.22 8.14 -16.25
N PRO A 18 2.14 7.59 -15.43
CA PRO A 18 3.23 8.38 -14.85
C PRO A 18 4.12 9.03 -15.92
N ASP A 19 4.66 10.21 -15.62
CA ASP A 19 5.51 11.04 -16.49
C ASP A 19 4.84 11.58 -17.77
N GLU A 20 3.60 11.20 -18.04
CA GLU A 20 2.75 11.77 -19.10
C GLU A 20 1.60 12.59 -18.51
N ASP A 21 0.78 11.97 -17.64
CA ASP A 21 -0.38 12.62 -17.01
C ASP A 21 -0.01 13.35 -15.71
N PHE A 22 1.05 12.90 -15.02
CA PHE A 22 1.53 13.50 -13.76
C PHE A 22 3.02 13.21 -13.48
N THR A 23 3.67 14.04 -12.66
CA THR A 23 5.01 13.77 -12.11
C THR A 23 5.00 13.74 -10.57
N GLY A 24 5.95 13.03 -9.96
CA GLY A 24 5.86 12.65 -8.55
C GLY A 24 4.76 11.60 -8.34
N GLY A 25 4.00 11.70 -7.24
CA GLY A 25 2.80 10.89 -7.02
C GLY A 25 3.03 9.36 -6.95
N GLU A 26 4.24 8.93 -6.62
CA GLU A 26 4.57 7.53 -6.41
C GLU A 26 3.75 6.93 -5.26
N PHE A 27 3.40 5.66 -5.41
CA PHE A 27 2.78 4.90 -4.32
C PHE A 27 3.88 4.46 -3.35
N VAL A 28 3.79 4.90 -2.10
CA VAL A 28 4.81 4.65 -1.09
C VAL A 28 4.27 3.68 -0.04
N LEU A 29 4.99 2.58 0.17
CA LEU A 29 4.81 1.67 1.28
C LEU A 29 5.97 1.85 2.26
N THR A 30 5.69 1.88 3.56
CA THR A 30 6.74 1.87 4.59
C THR A 30 6.53 0.70 5.53
N GLN A 31 7.57 -0.12 5.68
CA GLN A 31 7.62 -1.18 6.67
C GLN A 31 8.33 -0.64 7.92
N GLN A 32 7.64 -0.66 9.06
CA GLN A 32 8.28 -0.34 10.33
C GLN A 32 9.19 -1.49 10.76
N THR A 33 10.45 -1.19 11.06
CA THR A 33 11.41 -2.16 11.56
C THR A 33 11.65 -1.91 13.04
N PRO A 34 11.49 -2.91 13.93
CA PRO A 34 11.77 -2.72 15.35
C PRO A 34 13.20 -2.24 15.58
N ARG A 35 13.37 -1.12 16.31
CA ARG A 35 14.68 -0.54 16.67
C ARG A 35 15.56 -0.16 15.48
N ALA A 36 14.97 0.04 14.30
CA ALA A 36 15.68 0.48 13.10
C ALA A 36 14.82 1.46 12.30
N GLN A 37 15.41 2.08 11.28
CA GLN A 37 14.68 2.95 10.38
C GLN A 37 13.63 2.17 9.57
N SER A 38 12.50 2.80 9.29
CA SER A 38 11.47 2.24 8.41
C SER A 38 12.03 2.04 7.01
N LYS A 39 11.72 0.89 6.41
CA LYS A 39 12.09 0.59 5.02
C LYS A 39 11.00 1.12 4.09
N ALA A 40 11.33 2.11 3.27
CA ALA A 40 10.47 2.58 2.20
C ALA A 40 10.52 1.64 0.99
N ILE A 41 9.37 1.44 0.35
CA ILE A 41 9.19 0.79 -0.94
C ILE A 41 8.39 1.78 -1.77
N VAL A 42 9.01 2.29 -2.82
CA VAL A 42 8.41 3.32 -3.70
C VAL A 42 8.08 2.66 -5.02
N LEU A 43 6.83 2.76 -5.44
CA LEU A 43 6.31 2.16 -6.65
C LEU A 43 5.78 3.25 -7.58
N LYS A 44 6.02 3.07 -8.88
CA LYS A 44 5.47 3.95 -9.92
C LYS A 44 4.69 3.10 -10.94
N PRO A 45 3.48 2.61 -10.58
CA PRO A 45 2.69 1.76 -11.46
C PRO A 45 2.18 2.55 -12.65
N LYS A 46 2.05 1.87 -13.78
CA LYS A 46 1.57 2.43 -15.04
C LYS A 46 0.06 2.43 -15.11
N LYS A 47 -0.49 3.10 -16.13
CA LYS A 47 -1.92 3.07 -16.38
C LYS A 47 -2.40 1.64 -16.61
N GLY A 48 -3.44 1.24 -15.88
CA GLY A 48 -4.01 -0.11 -15.93
C GLY A 48 -3.37 -1.11 -14.96
N ASP A 49 -2.25 -0.76 -14.31
CA ASP A 49 -1.68 -1.62 -13.26
C ASP A 49 -2.60 -1.69 -12.04
N ILE A 50 -2.54 -2.83 -11.34
CA ILE A 50 -3.24 -3.06 -10.09
C ILE A 50 -2.22 -3.37 -8.99
N LEU A 51 -2.32 -2.66 -7.87
CA LEU A 51 -1.56 -2.95 -6.66
C LEU A 51 -2.48 -3.55 -5.60
N MET A 52 -2.17 -4.75 -5.15
CA MET A 52 -2.76 -5.38 -3.96
C MET A 52 -1.78 -5.26 -2.79
N PHE A 53 -2.23 -4.72 -1.66
CA PHE A 53 -1.36 -4.54 -0.48
C PHE A 53 -2.12 -4.67 0.83
N THR A 54 -1.37 -4.96 1.90
CA THR A 54 -1.91 -5.06 3.25
C THR A 54 -2.15 -3.67 3.84
N THR A 55 -3.28 -3.43 4.51
CA THR A 55 -3.61 -2.07 5.01
C THR A 55 -2.82 -1.66 6.25
N ASN A 56 -2.46 -2.62 7.12
CA ASN A 56 -1.89 -2.30 8.43
C ASN A 56 -0.67 -3.15 8.80
N PHE A 57 -0.65 -4.44 8.44
CA PHE A 57 0.50 -5.30 8.71
C PHE A 57 0.65 -6.38 7.67
N ARG A 58 1.87 -6.90 7.51
CA ARG A 58 2.13 -8.12 6.75
C ARG A 58 2.84 -9.16 7.60
N PRO A 59 2.63 -10.46 7.34
CA PRO A 59 3.41 -11.52 7.98
C PRO A 59 4.83 -11.53 7.43
N VAL A 60 5.83 -11.58 8.31
CA VAL A 60 7.25 -11.75 7.96
C VAL A 60 7.78 -12.99 8.65
N LYS A 61 8.56 -13.79 7.91
CA LYS A 61 9.19 -15.00 8.43
C LYS A 61 10.39 -14.62 9.32
N GLY A 62 10.31 -14.96 10.60
CA GLY A 62 11.42 -14.88 11.57
C GLY A 62 11.96 -16.25 11.95
N THR A 63 12.87 -16.28 12.92
CA THR A 63 13.51 -17.52 13.42
C THR A 63 12.55 -18.42 14.20
N LYS A 64 11.52 -17.85 14.85
CA LYS A 64 10.52 -18.57 15.66
C LYS A 64 9.15 -18.71 14.97
N GLY A 65 9.09 -18.50 13.66
CA GLY A 65 7.84 -18.48 12.89
C GLY A 65 7.51 -17.09 12.33
N TYR A 66 6.27 -16.91 11.89
CA TYR A 66 5.81 -15.64 11.33
C TYR A 66 5.43 -14.67 12.44
N TYR A 67 5.76 -13.40 12.24
CA TYR A 67 5.32 -12.29 13.09
C TYR A 67 4.78 -11.16 12.21
N ARG A 68 4.00 -10.27 12.81
CA ARG A 68 3.43 -9.11 12.11
C ARG A 68 4.44 -7.97 12.10
N VAL A 69 4.65 -7.36 10.93
CA VAL A 69 5.32 -6.05 10.82
C VAL A 69 4.31 -5.02 10.38
N ASN A 70 4.34 -3.85 11.01
CA ASN A 70 3.45 -2.76 10.65
C ASN A 70 3.84 -2.20 9.28
N MET A 71 2.82 -1.97 8.46
CA MET A 71 2.90 -1.38 7.15
C MET A 71 2.10 -0.09 7.16
N LYS A 72 2.65 0.98 6.60
CA LYS A 72 1.87 2.16 6.19
C LYS A 72 1.96 2.31 4.69
N HIS A 73 0.96 2.95 4.11
CA HIS A 73 0.95 3.31 2.70
C HIS A 73 0.56 4.77 2.53
N GLY A 74 0.92 5.36 1.41
CA GLY A 74 0.61 6.74 1.06
C GLY A 74 1.00 7.03 -0.38
N VAL A 75 0.84 8.29 -0.76
CA VAL A 75 1.26 8.80 -2.06
C VAL A 75 2.22 9.95 -1.79
N SER A 76 3.33 10.02 -2.53
CA SER A 76 4.23 11.17 -2.48
C SER A 76 3.53 12.41 -3.07
N GLU A 77 4.17 13.58 -2.90
CA GLU A 77 3.66 14.81 -3.49
C GLU A 77 3.56 14.68 -5.01
N ILE A 78 2.46 15.18 -5.57
CA ILE A 78 2.29 15.34 -7.01
C ILE A 78 2.92 16.68 -7.36
N HIS A 79 3.95 16.67 -8.20
CA HIS A 79 4.65 17.91 -8.57
C HIS A 79 4.01 18.61 -9.77
N SER A 80 3.35 17.86 -10.65
CA SER A 80 2.58 18.39 -11.78
C SER A 80 1.50 17.41 -12.23
N GLY A 81 0.47 17.93 -12.89
CA GLY A 81 -0.62 17.14 -13.46
C GLY A 81 -1.62 16.63 -12.42
N GLU A 82 -2.38 15.61 -12.80
CA GLU A 82 -3.41 15.02 -11.94
C GLU A 82 -3.29 13.50 -11.91
N ARG A 83 -3.50 12.93 -10.73
CA ARG A 83 -3.36 11.49 -10.50
C ARG A 83 -4.66 10.90 -9.96
N HIS A 84 -5.26 10.02 -10.74
CA HIS A 84 -6.48 9.31 -10.43
C HIS A 84 -6.21 7.82 -10.20
N THR A 85 -6.87 7.29 -9.18
CA THR A 85 -6.84 5.87 -8.85
C THR A 85 -8.20 5.42 -8.37
N LEU A 86 -8.57 4.19 -8.69
CA LEU A 86 -9.73 3.53 -8.12
C LEU A 86 -9.27 2.64 -6.94
N GLY A 87 -9.70 2.98 -5.74
CA GLY A 87 -9.46 2.17 -4.54
C GLY A 87 -10.61 1.19 -4.29
N ILE A 88 -10.29 -0.09 -4.08
CA ILE A 88 -11.21 -1.11 -3.58
C ILE A 88 -10.74 -1.50 -2.18
N ILE A 89 -11.52 -1.13 -1.17
CA ILE A 89 -11.19 -1.35 0.23
C ILE A 89 -12.00 -2.52 0.76
N PHE A 90 -11.33 -3.64 1.00
CA PHE A 90 -11.95 -4.78 1.68
C PHE A 90 -12.00 -4.46 3.17
N HIS A 91 -13.17 -4.04 3.61
CA HIS A 91 -13.54 -4.00 5.02
C HIS A 91 -14.54 -5.13 5.28
N ASP A 92 -14.53 -5.66 6.49
CA ASP A 92 -15.60 -6.57 6.92
C ASP A 92 -16.91 -5.77 6.91
N ALA A 93 -17.81 -6.14 5.99
CA ALA A 93 -19.14 -5.59 5.90
C ALA A 93 -20.07 -6.60 6.58
N LEU A 94 -20.30 -6.43 7.87
CA LEU A 94 -21.45 -7.01 8.53
C LEU A 94 -22.10 -5.95 9.42
N ASN A 95 -23.40 -5.75 9.14
CA ASN A 95 -24.37 -5.33 10.15
C ASN A 95 -24.24 -6.18 11.42
#